data_AF-A0A9D6ICG9-F1
#
_entry.id   AF-A0A9D6ICG9-F1
#
_cell.length_a   1.000
_cell.length_b   1.000
_cell.length_c   1.000
_cell.angle_alpha   90.00
_cell.angle_beta   90.00
_cell.angle_gamma   90.00
#
_symmetry.space_group_name_H-M   'P 1'
#
loop_
_entity.id
_entity.type
_entity.pdbx_description
1 polymer ?
#
loop_
_entity_poly.entity_id
_entity_poly.type
_entity_poly.pdbx_seq_one_letter_code
_entity_poly.pdbx_strand_id
1 'polypeptide(L)' 'MTTKEIAKFFSGVAAWEAIGHTALAFSNELPLTLLGITITPNLNALAVFVAAPLSIFLAWYAWGTGKLPKPMSPLGN' A
#
# COMPACT_ATOMS: atom_id res chain seq x y z
N MET A 1 15.76 -9.18 -4.43
CA MET A 1 14.56 -8.87 -3.62
C MET A 1 13.46 -9.82 -4.05
N THR A 2 12.85 -10.56 -3.12
CA THR A 2 11.75 -11.47 -3.40
C THR A 2 10.43 -10.72 -3.55
N THR A 3 9.44 -11.30 -4.22
CA THR A 3 8.10 -10.69 -4.35
C THR A 3 7.45 -10.39 -3.00
N LYS A 4 7.74 -11.19 -1.96
CA LYS A 4 7.26 -10.93 -0.59
C LYS A 4 7.95 -9.73 0.04
N GLU A 5 9.26 -9.58 -0.11
CA GLU A 5 9.99 -8.40 0.39
C GLU A 5 9.54 -7.11 -0.30
N ILE A 6 9.30 -7.18 -1.61
CA ILE A 6 8.69 -6.09 -2.38
C ILE A 6 7.32 -5.73 -1.80
N ALA A 7 6.47 -6.73 -1.55
CA ALA A 7 5.16 -6.51 -0.94
C ALA A 7 5.25 -5.93 0.49
N LYS A 8 6.24 -6.32 1.31
CA LYS A 8 6.49 -5.69 2.62
C LYS A 8 6.77 -4.20 2.48
N PHE A 9 7.68 -3.84 1.58
CA PHE A 9 8.03 -2.45 1.33
C PHE A 9 6.80 -1.64 0.88
N PHE A 10 6.07 -2.12 -0.13
CA PHE A 10 4.89 -1.42 -0.63
C PHE A 10 3.71 -1.40 0.35
N SER A 11 3.59 -2.39 1.24
CA SER A 11 2.60 -2.34 2.32
C SER A 11 2.84 -1.16 3.25
N GLY A 12 4.11 -0.84 3.54
CA GLY A 12 4.49 0.34 4.32
C GLY A 12 4.24 1.65 3.59
N VAL A 13 4.54 1.72 2.29
CA VAL A 13 4.25 2.90 1.46
C VAL A 13 2.75 3.18 1.43
N ALA A 14 1.92 2.16 1.17
CA ALA A 14 0.48 2.30 1.18
C ALA A 14 -0.08 2.67 2.57
N ALA A 15 0.52 2.17 3.65
CA ALA A 15 0.14 2.57 5.00
C ALA A 15 0.45 4.06 5.26
N TRP A 16 1.62 4.54 4.82
CA TRP A 16 1.99 5.94 4.96
C TRP A 16 1.01 6.87 4.23
N GLU A 17 0.67 6.56 2.98
CA GLU A 17 -0.32 7.32 2.21
C GLU A 17 -1.68 7.36 2.92
N ALA A 18 -2.15 6.21 3.42
CA ALA A 18 -3.41 6.14 4.16
C ALA A 18 -3.39 7.02 5.41
N ILE A 19 -2.32 6.96 6.21
CA ILE A 19 -2.16 7.77 7.42
C ILE A 19 -2.07 9.25 7.08
N GLY A 20 -1.26 9.62 6.09
CA GLY A 20 -1.08 11.01 5.66
C GLY A 20 -2.39 11.64 5.20
N HIS A 21 -3.14 10.95 4.33
CA HIS A 21 -4.44 11.43 3.87
C HIS A 21 -5.51 11.42 4.97
N THR A 22 -5.44 10.48 5.91
CA THR A 22 -6.31 10.49 7.09
C THR A 22 -6.02 11.71 7.97
N ALA A 23 -4.75 12.00 8.26
CA ALA A 23 -4.34 13.18 9.01
C ALA A 23 -4.81 14.47 8.32
N LEU A 24 -4.69 14.55 6.99
CA LEU A 24 -5.17 15.68 6.19
C LEU A 24 -6.70 15.81 6.22
N ALA A 25 -7.44 14.69 6.29
CA ALA A 25 -8.90 14.72 6.43
C ALA A 25 -9.33 15.35 7.76
N PHE A 26 -8.56 15.16 8.83
CA PHE A 26 -8.86 15.68 10.16
C PHE A 26 -8.27 17.07 10.45
N SER A 27 -7.41 17.60 9.58
CA SER A 27 -6.78 18.90 9.79
C SER A 27 -7.65 20.10 9.36
N ASN A 28 -8.78 19.88 8.67
CA ASN A 28 -9.60 20.94 8.05
C ASN A 28 -8.86 21.83 7.03
N GLU A 29 -7.71 21.39 6.52
CA GLU A 29 -6.87 22.16 5.57
C GLU A 29 -7.21 21.86 4.10
N LEU A 30 -8.25 21.05 3.83
CA LEU A 30 -8.69 20.71 2.48
C LEU A 30 -9.71 21.75 1.97
N PRO A 31 -9.62 22.23 0.71
CA PRO A 31 -8.72 21.75 -0.35
C PRO A 31 -7.30 22.34 -0.27
N LEU A 32 -6.29 21.50 -0.52
CA LEU A 32 -4.88 21.86 -0.45
C LEU A 32 -4.24 21.79 -1.84
N THR A 33 -3.58 22.86 -2.29
CA THR A 33 -2.83 22.84 -3.56
C THR A 33 -1.34 22.59 -3.31
N LEU A 34 -0.84 21.47 -3.82
CA LEU A 34 0.56 21.04 -3.74
C LEU A 34 1.11 20.88 -5.15
N LEU A 35 2.21 21.57 -5.47
CA LEU A 35 2.91 21.48 -6.76
C LEU A 35 1.99 21.65 -7.98
N GLY A 36 0.96 22.51 -7.86
CA GLY A 36 -0.02 22.77 -8.92
C GLY A 36 -1.18 21.77 -8.99
N ILE A 37 -1.24 20.76 -8.11
CA ILE A 37 -2.34 19.81 -7.99
C ILE A 37 -3.20 20.17 -6.78
N THR A 38 -4.50 20.35 -6.98
CA THR A 38 -5.45 20.63 -5.90
C THR A 38 -6.03 19.33 -5.37
N ILE A 39 -5.68 18.99 -4.13
CA ILE A 39 -6.26 17.87 -3.39
C ILE A 39 -7.57 18.35 -2.78
N THR A 40 -8.68 17.84 -3.33
CA THR A 40 -10.03 18.09 -2.80
C THR A 40 -10.38 17.07 -1.71
N PRO A 41 -11.37 17.35 -0.83
CA PRO A 41 -11.82 16.38 0.16
C PRO A 41 -12.20 15.02 -0.44
N ASN A 42 -12.87 15.02 -1.60
CA ASN A 42 -13.27 13.79 -2.30
C ASN A 42 -12.05 13.00 -2.81
N LEU A 43 -11.06 13.70 -3.37
CA LEU A 43 -9.83 13.06 -3.84
C LEU A 43 -9.01 12.49 -2.67
N ASN A 44 -8.94 13.23 -1.56
CA ASN A 44 -8.29 12.78 -0.34
C ASN A 44 -8.97 11.53 0.25
N ALA A 45 -10.31 11.52 0.32
CA ALA A 45 -11.06 10.37 0.80
C ALA A 45 -10.81 9.13 -0.07
N LEU A 46 -10.80 9.28 -1.39
CA LEU A 46 -10.48 8.20 -2.32
C LEU A 46 -9.08 7.62 -2.06
N ALA A 47 -8.08 8.48 -1.81
CA ALA A 47 -6.73 8.03 -1.48
C ALA A 47 -6.68 7.16 -0.22
N VAL A 48 -7.42 7.53 0.84
CA VAL A 48 -7.54 6.70 2.06
C VAL A 48 -8.22 5.35 1.75
N PHE A 49 -9.37 5.37 1.06
CA PHE A 49 -10.14 4.16 0.76
C PHE A 49 -9.43 3.18 -0.18
N VAL A 50 -8.45 3.63 -0.97
CA VAL A 50 -7.63 2.76 -1.81
C VAL A 50 -6.37 2.31 -1.06
N ALA A 51 -5.66 3.23 -0.42
CA ALA A 51 -4.37 2.95 0.21
C ALA A 51 -4.49 2.04 1.44
N ALA A 52 -5.51 2.24 2.29
CA ALA A 52 -5.67 1.43 3.50
C ALA A 52 -5.96 -0.06 3.20
N PRO A 53 -6.94 -0.42 2.35
CA PRO A 53 -7.15 -1.81 1.97
C PRO A 53 -5.98 -2.43 1.21
N LEU A 54 -5.32 -1.64 0.34
CA LEU A 54 -4.14 -2.12 -0.39
C LEU A 54 -2.99 -2.46 0.56
N SER A 55 -2.75 -1.62 1.57
CA SER A 55 -1.74 -1.90 2.60
C SER A 55 -2.05 -3.20 3.34
N ILE A 56 -3.30 -3.39 3.77
CA ILE A 56 -3.76 -4.61 4.46
C ILE A 56 -3.57 -5.84 3.58
N PHE A 57 -3.96 -5.76 2.30
CA PHE A 57 -3.82 -6.85 1.34
C PHE A 57 -2.35 -7.22 1.09
N LEU A 58 -1.48 -6.22 0.91
CA LEU A 58 -0.05 -6.43 0.70
C LEU A 58 0.62 -7.00 1.94
N ALA A 59 0.25 -6.53 3.14
CA ALA A 59 0.74 -7.08 4.40
C ALA A 59 0.30 -8.55 4.56
N TRP A 60 -0.97 -8.86 4.26
CA TRP A 60 -1.45 -10.24 4.26
C TRP A 60 -0.66 -11.12 3.28
N TYR A 61 -0.42 -10.66 2.05
CA TYR A 61 0.37 -11.42 1.07
C TYR A 61 1.85 -11.59 1.48
N ALA A 62 2.45 -10.55 2.03
CA ALA A 62 3.86 -10.53 2.40
C ALA A 62 4.20 -11.43 3.59
N TRP A 63 3.30 -11.55 4.56
CA TRP A 63 3.45 -12.40 5.75
C TRP A 63 2.65 -13.71 5.69
N GLY A 64 1.72 -13.83 4.74
CA GLY A 64 0.95 -15.05 4.48
C GLY A 64 1.86 -16.23 4.17
N THR A 65 1.63 -17.34 4.85
CA THR A 65 2.43 -18.57 4.86
C THR A 65 2.33 -19.40 3.57
N GLY A 66 1.92 -18.80 2.45
CA GLY A 66 2.01 -19.43 1.14
C GLY A 66 3.45 -19.80 0.84
N LYS A 67 3.80 -21.07 1.04
CA LYS A 67 5.04 -21.66 0.55
C LYS A 67 5.03 -21.40 -0.95
N LEU A 68 6.00 -20.63 -1.46
CA LEU A 68 6.22 -20.61 -2.90
C LEU A 68 6.41 -22.07 -3.34
N PRO A 69 5.78 -22.53 -4.43
CA PRO A 69 6.08 -23.84 -4.94
C PRO A 69 7.59 -23.95 -5.06
N LYS A 70 8.17 -24.98 -4.44
CA LYS A 70 9.61 -25.24 -4.59
C LYS A 70 9.89 -25.29 -6.09
N PRO A 71 10.95 -24.65 -6.59
CA PRO A 71 11.37 -24.88 -7.96
C PRO A 71 11.49 -26.39 -8.13
N MET A 72 10.76 -26.92 -9.12
CA MET A 72 10.75 -28.34 -9.41
C MET A 72 12.21 -28.74 -9.64
N SER A 73 12.74 -29.65 -8.83
CA SER A 73 14.11 -30.11 -9.03
C SER A 73 14.23 -30.60 -10.47
N PRO A 74 15.33 -30.28 -11.20
CA PRO A 74 15.60 -31.00 -12.43
C PRO A 74 15.53 -32.48 -12.08
N LEU A 75 14.72 -33.23 -12.83
CA LEU A 75 14.54 -34.67 -12.68
C LEU A 75 15.88 -35.31 -12.30
N GLY A 76 15.91 -35.96 -11.14
CA GLY A 76 17.12 -36.60 -10.64
C GLY A 76 17.61 -37.68 -11.59
N ASN A 77 18.92 -37.69 -11.78
CA ASN A 77 19.82 -38.72 -12.34
C ASN A 77 19.48 -39.26 -13.74
#